data_AF-A0A956F0D3-F1
#
_entry.id   AF-A0A956F0D3-F1
#
_cell.length_a   1.000
_cell.length_b   1.000
_cell.length_c   1.000
_cell.angle_alpha   90.00
_cell.angle_beta   90.00
_cell.angle_gamma   90.00
#
_symmetry.space_group_name_H-M   'P 1'
#
loop_
_entity.id
_entity.type
_entity.pdbx_description
1 polymer ?
#
loop_
_entity_poly.entity_id
_entity_poly.type
_entity_poly.pdbx_seq_one_letter_code
_entity_poly.pdbx_strand_id
1 'polypeptide(L)'
;LRVGDVSGDGRADVCLRLPEGVRCWQGTDTGLGDAILGPELSDAQGWGKTQYFSAVRLADIDGDEKADLCARGKDGLACYPSRGNSFGDARILTALSDAAGFDDVNRYGTLRLGDVDGDGKSDVCAREAQGMACWLATDSGFVERIAGPGWSDEAGWSDWHNWSTIRLADVNGDGRSDLCARENEALRCYLFDGTGFTERLDGPALPAPLWDTRTALASIRMADLDGDGRSDVCVRSTQGLDCWLATDTGFDRRVLGPALAETDGWALPQNYRTLRLGDINGDNRADICGRSRDGIKCWPYEGGGFGWEVSGPRWSDGAGWDLPERYHSIRLSGVLGGGEVGTGGAGGMPHGNGGSAGAASGGADGDATQPSSCSIAAHTGNSQQ
;
A
#
# COMPACT_ATOMS: atom_id res chain seq x y z
N LEU A 1 -14.07 -0.69 -0.59
CA LEU A 1 -13.31 -1.94 -0.44
C LEU A 1 -11.90 -1.64 0.05
N ARG A 2 -11.50 -2.33 1.12
CA ARG A 2 -10.13 -2.47 1.62
C ARG A 2 -9.88 -3.94 1.92
N VAL A 3 -8.61 -4.31 1.95
CA VAL A 3 -8.14 -5.66 2.26
C VAL A 3 -7.05 -5.57 3.32
N GLY A 4 -6.99 -6.55 4.22
CA GLY A 4 -6.06 -6.64 5.34
C GLY A 4 -6.55 -7.69 6.32
N ASP A 5 -5.66 -8.28 7.12
CA ASP A 5 -6.03 -9.31 8.10
C ASP A 5 -6.67 -8.70 9.35
N VAL A 6 -7.98 -8.48 9.33
CA VAL A 6 -8.72 -7.95 10.48
C VAL A 6 -8.91 -9.03 11.54
N SER A 7 -9.00 -10.29 11.12
CA SER A 7 -9.29 -11.43 11.98
C SER A 7 -8.09 -11.88 12.83
N GLY A 8 -6.87 -11.64 12.34
CA GLY A 8 -5.61 -12.10 12.92
C GLY A 8 -5.29 -13.56 12.59
N ASP A 9 -5.78 -14.09 11.47
CA ASP A 9 -5.58 -15.48 11.06
C ASP A 9 -4.46 -15.66 10.01
N GLY A 10 -3.75 -14.59 9.70
CA GLY A 10 -2.70 -14.50 8.70
C GLY A 10 -3.21 -14.37 7.27
N ARG A 11 -4.52 -14.16 7.05
CA ARG A 11 -5.12 -14.05 5.72
C ARG A 11 -5.79 -12.71 5.52
N ALA A 12 -5.81 -12.27 4.27
CA ALA A 12 -6.47 -11.02 3.92
C ALA A 12 -7.99 -11.14 4.03
N ASP A 13 -8.59 -10.30 4.86
CA ASP A 13 -10.03 -10.09 4.92
C ASP A 13 -10.46 -8.99 3.95
N VAL A 14 -11.76 -8.92 3.67
CA VAL A 14 -12.33 -7.88 2.81
C VAL A 14 -13.26 -6.99 3.62
N CYS A 15 -12.94 -5.70 3.71
CA CYS A 15 -13.81 -4.69 4.33
C CYS A 15 -14.48 -3.79 3.28
N LEU A 16 -15.80 -3.66 3.39
CA LEU A 16 -16.62 -2.73 2.63
C LEU A 16 -17.23 -1.71 3.56
N ARG A 17 -17.22 -0.46 3.11
CA ARG A 17 -18.09 0.58 3.65
C ARG A 17 -19.33 0.61 2.77
N LEU A 18 -20.46 0.25 3.35
CA LEU A 18 -21.79 0.24 2.76
C LEU A 18 -22.59 1.47 3.22
N PRO A 19 -23.74 1.77 2.60
CA PRO A 19 -24.60 2.88 3.03
C PRO A 19 -24.98 2.84 4.51
N GLU A 20 -25.19 1.64 5.06
CA GLU A 20 -25.55 1.39 6.46
C GLU A 20 -24.34 1.27 7.41
N GLY A 21 -23.14 1.11 6.85
CA GLY A 21 -21.89 1.10 7.60
C GLY A 21 -20.84 0.11 7.14
N VAL A 22 -19.84 -0.11 7.99
CA VAL A 22 -18.76 -1.04 7.64
C VAL A 22 -19.18 -2.49 7.92
N ARG A 23 -18.81 -3.36 6.99
CA ARG A 23 -18.78 -4.81 7.15
C ARG A 23 -17.45 -5.33 6.65
N CYS A 24 -16.84 -6.23 7.40
CA CYS A 24 -15.69 -7.00 6.96
C CYS A 24 -16.08 -8.47 6.85
N TRP A 25 -15.45 -9.22 5.96
CA TRP A 25 -15.65 -10.65 5.82
C TRP A 25 -14.30 -11.33 5.87
N GLN A 26 -14.21 -12.36 6.72
CA GLN A 26 -12.97 -13.09 6.94
C GLN A 26 -12.53 -13.82 5.65
N GLY A 27 -11.23 -13.78 5.33
CA GLY A 27 -10.63 -14.58 4.28
C GLY A 27 -10.60 -16.06 4.65
N THR A 28 -10.96 -16.94 3.72
CA THR A 28 -10.86 -18.39 3.89
C THR A 28 -10.19 -19.00 2.67
N ASP A 29 -9.77 -20.26 2.76
CA ASP A 29 -9.15 -20.98 1.64
C ASP A 29 -10.02 -21.03 0.37
N THR A 30 -11.33 -20.86 0.50
CA THR A 30 -12.29 -21.02 -0.61
C THR A 30 -13.09 -19.77 -0.92
N GLY A 31 -12.86 -18.66 -0.21
CA GLY A 31 -13.61 -17.43 -0.38
C GLY A 31 -13.73 -16.62 0.90
N LEU A 32 -14.93 -16.07 1.15
CA LEU A 32 -15.21 -15.20 2.30
C LEU A 32 -16.10 -15.91 3.32
N GLY A 33 -15.75 -15.78 4.61
CA GLY A 33 -16.46 -16.32 5.76
C GLY A 33 -17.55 -15.37 6.29
N ASP A 34 -17.84 -15.50 7.59
CA ASP A 34 -18.87 -14.70 8.26
C ASP A 34 -18.50 -13.21 8.32
N ALA A 35 -19.55 -12.38 8.39
CA ALA A 35 -19.40 -10.93 8.45
C ALA A 35 -19.01 -10.46 9.86
N ILE A 36 -17.91 -9.74 9.96
CA ILE A 36 -17.49 -8.96 11.13
C ILE A 36 -18.16 -7.57 11.04
N LEU A 37 -18.89 -7.21 12.11
CA LEU A 37 -19.56 -5.93 12.22
C LEU A 37 -18.53 -4.82 12.48
N GLY A 38 -18.40 -3.88 11.54
CA GLY A 38 -17.56 -2.70 11.68
C GLY A 38 -18.28 -1.48 12.28
N PRO A 39 -17.58 -0.35 12.40
CA PRO A 39 -18.18 0.91 12.86
C PRO A 39 -19.27 1.41 11.91
N GLU A 40 -20.19 2.23 12.45
CA GLU A 40 -21.41 2.63 11.76
C GLU A 40 -21.14 3.39 10.44
N LEU A 41 -20.17 4.31 10.38
CA LEU A 41 -19.72 5.06 9.19
C LEU A 41 -20.74 5.17 8.02
N SER A 42 -21.98 5.57 8.32
CA SER A 42 -23.14 5.40 7.44
C SER A 42 -23.40 6.64 6.57
N ASP A 43 -24.18 6.49 5.49
CA ASP A 43 -24.57 7.60 4.62
C ASP A 43 -25.41 8.61 5.39
N ALA A 44 -26.24 8.12 6.33
CA ALA A 44 -27.00 8.95 7.25
C ALA A 44 -26.10 9.83 8.14
N GLN A 45 -24.92 9.34 8.50
CA GLN A 45 -23.87 10.10 9.21
C GLN A 45 -22.96 10.91 8.26
N GLY A 46 -23.24 10.91 6.96
CA GLY A 46 -22.52 11.69 5.96
C GLY A 46 -21.30 11.02 5.36
N TRP A 47 -21.03 9.74 5.65
CA TRP A 47 -19.87 8.99 5.15
C TRP A 47 -19.93 8.61 3.66
N GLY A 48 -21.04 8.92 2.98
CA GLY A 48 -21.16 8.78 1.52
C GLY A 48 -20.37 9.81 0.72
N LYS A 49 -19.77 10.81 1.38
CA LYS A 49 -18.93 11.81 0.73
C LYS A 49 -17.57 11.25 0.33
N THR A 50 -17.08 11.61 -0.86
CA THR A 50 -15.80 11.14 -1.44
C THR A 50 -14.62 11.34 -0.52
N GLN A 51 -14.52 12.50 0.14
CA GLN A 51 -13.42 12.82 1.05
C GLN A 51 -13.37 11.95 2.31
N TYR A 52 -14.46 11.23 2.64
CA TYR A 52 -14.51 10.34 3.79
C TYR A 52 -14.33 8.87 3.37
N PHE A 53 -15.15 8.34 2.45
CA PHE A 53 -15.04 6.93 2.08
C PHE A 53 -13.73 6.58 1.37
N SER A 54 -13.13 7.54 0.63
CA SER A 54 -11.84 7.31 -0.04
C SER A 54 -10.66 7.30 0.93
N ALA A 55 -10.85 7.84 2.14
CA ALA A 55 -9.85 7.92 3.20
C ALA A 55 -9.93 6.78 4.24
N VAL A 56 -10.79 5.78 4.02
CA VAL A 56 -10.76 4.53 4.82
C VAL A 56 -9.46 3.77 4.51
N ARG A 57 -8.82 3.19 5.52
CA ARG A 57 -7.57 2.41 5.46
C ARG A 57 -7.67 1.24 6.45
N LEU A 58 -6.86 0.21 6.20
CA LEU A 58 -6.62 -0.86 7.16
C LEU A 58 -5.12 -0.90 7.45
N ALA A 59 -4.75 -0.92 8.73
CA ALA A 59 -3.37 -0.93 9.21
C ALA A 59 -3.36 -1.33 10.69
N ASP A 60 -2.35 -2.06 11.17
CA ASP A 60 -2.23 -2.37 12.60
C ASP A 60 -1.66 -1.16 13.33
N ILE A 61 -2.47 -0.44 14.11
CA ILE A 61 -2.05 0.77 14.83
C ILE A 61 -1.70 0.50 16.29
N ASP A 62 -1.78 -0.75 16.74
CA ASP A 62 -1.52 -1.10 18.13
C ASP A 62 -0.55 -2.26 18.36
N GLY A 63 -0.03 -2.83 17.28
CA GLY A 63 1.05 -3.81 17.27
C GLY A 63 0.55 -5.22 17.60
N ASP A 64 -0.74 -5.50 17.39
CA ASP A 64 -1.37 -6.78 17.70
C ASP A 64 -1.49 -7.74 16.49
N GLU A 65 -0.85 -7.34 15.38
CA GLU A 65 -0.78 -8.00 14.08
C GLU A 65 -2.13 -8.08 13.34
N LYS A 66 -3.17 -7.39 13.82
CA LYS A 66 -4.46 -7.29 13.13
C LYS A 66 -4.59 -5.93 12.47
N ALA A 67 -5.21 -5.92 11.29
CA ALA A 67 -5.48 -4.72 10.57
C ALA A 67 -6.66 -3.95 11.20
N ASP A 68 -6.37 -2.80 11.78
CA ASP A 68 -7.35 -1.91 12.36
C ASP A 68 -8.03 -1.05 11.30
N LEU A 69 -9.25 -0.62 11.57
CA LEU A 69 -9.98 0.23 10.63
C LEU A 69 -9.75 1.71 10.94
N CYS A 70 -9.04 2.41 10.05
CA CYS A 70 -8.85 3.85 10.14
C CYS A 70 -9.70 4.58 9.10
N ALA A 71 -10.48 5.56 9.54
CA ALA A 71 -11.38 6.31 8.66
C ALA A 71 -11.34 7.80 8.99
N ARG A 72 -10.94 8.62 8.02
CA ARG A 72 -10.93 10.09 8.17
C ARG A 72 -12.32 10.66 7.91
N GLY A 73 -12.88 11.30 8.94
CA GLY A 73 -14.17 11.97 8.88
C GLY A 73 -14.05 13.46 9.20
N LYS A 74 -15.19 14.07 9.50
CA LYS A 74 -15.31 15.48 9.81
C LYS A 74 -14.44 15.90 11.01
N ASP A 75 -14.39 15.08 12.05
CA ASP A 75 -13.78 15.42 13.33
C ASP A 75 -12.32 14.95 13.47
N GLY A 76 -11.78 14.27 12.45
CA GLY A 76 -10.42 13.72 12.48
C GLY A 76 -10.31 12.36 11.81
N LEU A 77 -9.16 11.72 12.00
CA LEU A 77 -8.97 10.30 11.71
C LEU A 77 -9.39 9.48 12.92
N ALA A 78 -10.35 8.57 12.74
CA ALA A 78 -10.77 7.61 13.75
C ALA A 78 -10.25 6.22 13.39
N CYS A 79 -9.39 5.65 14.23
CA CYS A 79 -8.86 4.29 14.09
C CYS A 79 -9.49 3.38 15.13
N TYR A 80 -10.20 2.36 14.67
CA TYR A 80 -10.91 1.39 15.50
C TYR A 80 -10.07 0.12 15.57
N PRO A 81 -9.45 -0.21 16.72
CA PRO A 81 -8.65 -1.41 16.85
C PRO A 81 -9.46 -2.68 16.61
N SER A 82 -8.95 -3.64 15.85
CA SER A 82 -9.58 -4.92 15.64
C SER A 82 -9.47 -5.78 16.89
N ARG A 83 -10.50 -6.59 17.14
CA ARG A 83 -10.52 -7.63 18.17
C ARG A 83 -10.68 -9.01 17.53
N GLY A 84 -10.41 -9.13 16.23
CA GLY A 84 -10.57 -10.33 15.42
C GLY A 84 -12.02 -10.64 14.99
N ASN A 85 -13.02 -10.29 15.81
CA ASN A 85 -14.45 -10.51 15.50
C ASN A 85 -15.33 -9.28 15.69
N SER A 86 -14.72 -8.17 16.08
CA SER A 86 -15.36 -6.88 16.36
C SER A 86 -14.30 -5.80 16.36
N PHE A 87 -14.71 -4.55 16.51
CA PHE A 87 -13.80 -3.41 16.64
C PHE A 87 -13.99 -2.73 18.00
N GLY A 88 -12.89 -2.25 18.58
CA GLY A 88 -12.85 -1.49 19.82
C GLY A 88 -13.21 -0.03 19.66
N ASP A 89 -13.08 0.71 20.77
CA ASP A 89 -13.27 2.17 20.77
C ASP A 89 -12.22 2.86 19.91
N ALA A 90 -12.62 3.92 19.21
CA ALA A 90 -11.73 4.61 18.29
C ALA A 90 -10.66 5.43 19.02
N ARG A 91 -9.42 5.31 18.56
CA ARG A 91 -8.35 6.29 18.80
C ARG A 91 -8.50 7.41 17.78
N ILE A 92 -8.61 8.65 18.25
CA ILE A 92 -8.93 9.81 17.41
C ILE A 92 -7.72 10.73 17.26
N LEU A 93 -7.37 11.04 16.01
CA LEU A 93 -6.42 12.10 15.65
C LEU A 93 -7.19 13.30 15.07
N THR A 94 -7.44 14.30 15.91
CA THR A 94 -8.22 15.51 15.53
C THR A 94 -7.48 16.45 14.58
N ALA A 95 -6.15 16.30 14.46
CA ALA A 95 -5.33 17.08 13.54
C ALA A 95 -5.74 16.87 12.07
N LEU A 96 -6.39 15.75 11.74
CA LEU A 96 -6.84 15.41 10.39
C LEU A 96 -8.33 15.72 10.15
N SER A 97 -8.89 16.70 10.85
CA SER A 97 -10.30 17.10 10.76
C SER A 97 -10.60 18.02 9.57
N ASP A 98 -11.88 18.16 9.22
CA ASP A 98 -12.33 19.17 8.25
C ASP A 98 -11.98 20.58 8.72
N ALA A 99 -12.04 20.85 10.03
CA ALA A 99 -11.66 22.15 10.59
C ALA A 99 -10.15 22.45 10.44
N ALA A 100 -9.32 21.40 10.41
CA ALA A 100 -7.91 21.50 10.06
C ALA A 100 -7.67 21.55 8.53
N GLY A 101 -8.73 21.55 7.73
CA GLY A 101 -8.70 21.67 6.28
C GLY A 101 -8.43 20.37 5.54
N PHE A 102 -8.62 19.21 6.19
CA PHE A 102 -8.50 17.89 5.55
C PHE A 102 -9.73 17.49 4.73
N ASP A 103 -10.70 18.39 4.52
CA ASP A 103 -11.74 18.25 3.51
C ASP A 103 -11.24 18.53 2.07
N ASP A 104 -10.02 19.05 1.92
CA ASP A 104 -9.33 19.24 0.62
C ASP A 104 -8.61 17.95 0.15
N VAL A 105 -8.76 17.62 -1.13
CA VAL A 105 -8.17 16.44 -1.78
C VAL A 105 -6.65 16.45 -1.76
N ASN A 106 -6.02 17.63 -1.80
CA ASN A 106 -4.57 17.77 -1.70
C ASN A 106 -4.01 17.44 -0.30
N ARG A 107 -4.90 17.19 0.69
CA ARG A 107 -4.56 16.77 2.05
C ARG A 107 -5.08 15.37 2.34
N TYR A 108 -6.39 15.11 2.28
CA TYR A 108 -6.89 13.74 2.55
C TYR A 108 -6.41 12.69 1.53
N GLY A 109 -6.07 13.10 0.30
CA GLY A 109 -5.47 12.23 -0.71
C GLY A 109 -4.05 11.77 -0.37
N THR A 110 -3.39 12.46 0.57
CA THR A 110 -2.01 12.19 1.01
C THR A 110 -1.92 11.31 2.24
N LEU A 111 -3.05 10.94 2.86
CA LEU A 111 -3.07 10.05 4.03
C LEU A 111 -2.40 8.70 3.70
N ARG A 112 -1.35 8.38 4.45
CA ARG A 112 -0.62 7.10 4.45
C ARG A 112 -0.53 6.57 5.87
N LEU A 113 -0.53 5.25 5.99
CA LEU A 113 -0.26 4.55 7.24
C LEU A 113 0.87 3.56 7.02
N GLY A 114 1.76 3.43 7.99
CA GLY A 114 2.93 2.55 7.97
C GLY A 114 3.82 2.82 9.19
N ASP A 115 4.64 1.86 9.55
CA ASP A 115 5.55 1.93 10.70
C ASP A 115 6.72 2.85 10.39
N VAL A 116 6.69 4.09 10.91
CA VAL A 116 7.71 5.11 10.65
C VAL A 116 8.85 4.99 11.65
N ASP A 117 8.61 4.60 12.89
CA ASP A 117 9.65 4.55 13.92
C ASP A 117 10.26 3.16 14.18
N GLY A 118 9.68 2.13 13.57
CA GLY A 118 10.12 0.74 13.64
C GLY A 118 9.63 0.02 14.90
N ASP A 119 8.56 0.50 15.54
CA ASP A 119 8.02 -0.10 16.77
C ASP A 119 6.99 -1.23 16.52
N GLY A 120 6.67 -1.50 15.25
CA GLY A 120 5.70 -2.49 14.81
C GLY A 120 4.27 -1.96 14.68
N LYS A 121 4.01 -0.69 15.00
CA LYS A 121 2.71 -0.04 14.86
C LYS A 121 2.68 0.85 13.64
N SER A 122 1.53 0.93 13.00
CA SER A 122 1.31 1.81 11.86
C SER A 122 1.05 3.23 12.34
N ASP A 123 1.99 4.11 12.01
CA ASP A 123 1.85 5.55 12.20
C ASP A 123 0.99 6.16 11.11
N VAL A 124 0.65 7.44 11.29
CA VAL A 124 -0.15 8.19 10.34
C VAL A 124 0.67 9.31 9.75
N CYS A 125 0.85 9.34 8.44
CA CYS A 125 1.48 10.46 7.74
C CYS A 125 0.50 11.14 6.80
N ALA A 126 0.46 12.47 6.83
CA ALA A 126 -0.34 13.25 5.89
C ALA A 126 0.23 14.66 5.71
N ARG A 127 -0.02 15.22 4.52
CA ARG A 127 0.38 16.56 4.17
C ARG A 127 -0.57 17.58 4.79
N GLU A 128 0.01 18.58 5.44
CA GLU A 128 -0.64 19.80 5.93
C GLU A 128 -0.25 20.99 5.03
N ALA A 129 -0.83 22.17 5.30
CA ALA A 129 -0.48 23.39 4.57
C ALA A 129 1.02 23.75 4.65
N GLN A 130 1.67 23.42 5.77
CA GLN A 130 3.06 23.77 6.05
C GLN A 130 4.08 22.70 5.61
N GLY A 131 3.63 21.52 5.20
CA GLY A 131 4.53 20.41 4.86
C GLY A 131 3.93 19.05 5.21
N MET A 132 4.74 18.00 5.07
CA MET A 132 4.38 16.67 5.53
C MET A 132 4.50 16.59 7.06
N ALA A 133 3.63 15.82 7.70
CA ALA A 133 3.72 15.48 9.12
C ALA A 133 3.35 14.01 9.33
N CYS A 134 4.00 13.39 10.31
CA CYS A 134 3.66 12.05 10.78
C CYS A 134 3.29 12.10 12.26
N TRP A 135 2.33 11.29 12.67
CA TRP A 135 1.89 11.13 14.05
C TRP A 135 2.11 9.68 14.46
N LEU A 136 2.99 9.47 15.44
CA LEU A 136 3.38 8.14 15.88
C LEU A 136 2.27 7.50 16.72
N ALA A 137 1.99 6.24 16.42
CA ALA A 137 1.01 5.42 17.11
C ALA A 137 1.59 4.92 18.42
N THR A 138 0.91 5.22 19.52
CA THR A 138 1.24 4.69 20.84
C THR A 138 0.01 4.01 21.43
N ASP A 139 0.19 3.34 22.57
CA ASP A 139 -0.92 2.77 23.34
C ASP A 139 -1.93 3.85 23.79
N SER A 140 -1.49 5.11 23.86
CA SER A 140 -2.31 6.27 24.17
C SER A 140 -2.92 6.97 22.95
N GLY A 141 -2.72 6.43 21.74
CA GLY A 141 -3.10 7.03 20.47
C GLY A 141 -1.96 7.80 19.80
N PHE A 142 -2.32 8.78 18.97
CA PHE A 142 -1.42 9.50 18.09
C PHE A 142 -0.87 10.78 18.75
N VAL A 143 0.08 10.62 19.68
CA VAL A 143 0.51 11.70 20.60
C VAL A 143 1.78 12.43 20.17
N GLU A 144 2.71 11.73 19.54
CA GLU A 144 3.97 12.31 19.07
C GLU A 144 3.84 12.74 17.61
N ARG A 145 4.21 13.97 17.30
CA ARG A 145 4.15 14.52 15.94
C ARG A 145 5.54 14.86 15.44
N ILE A 146 5.93 14.24 14.33
CA ILE A 146 7.19 14.45 13.65
C ILE A 146 6.97 15.29 12.39
N ALA A 147 7.79 16.32 12.21
CA ALA A 147 7.78 17.09 10.98
C ALA A 147 8.47 16.30 9.86
N GLY A 148 7.79 16.16 8.72
CA GLY A 148 8.34 15.58 7.51
C GLY A 148 8.96 16.65 6.60
N PRO A 149 9.23 16.29 5.33
CA PRO A 149 9.75 17.20 4.34
C PRO A 149 8.86 18.43 4.13
N GLY A 150 9.48 19.55 3.73
CA GLY A 150 8.87 20.87 3.49
C GLY A 150 7.95 20.95 2.27
N TRP A 151 7.12 19.93 2.08
CA TRP A 151 6.16 19.78 0.99
C TRP A 151 4.91 20.66 1.20
N SER A 152 5.12 21.96 1.38
CA SER A 152 4.11 22.95 1.79
C SER A 152 3.28 23.50 0.63
N ASP A 153 2.17 24.18 0.93
CA ASP A 153 1.35 24.88 -0.08
C ASP A 153 2.19 25.97 -0.79
N GLU A 154 3.02 26.69 -0.02
CA GLU A 154 3.94 27.72 -0.52
C GLU A 154 5.00 27.15 -1.47
N ALA A 155 5.48 25.93 -1.20
CA ALA A 155 6.40 25.21 -2.08
C ALA A 155 5.71 24.56 -3.30
N GLY A 156 4.42 24.81 -3.52
CA GLY A 156 3.67 24.32 -4.69
C GLY A 156 3.15 22.89 -4.55
N TRP A 157 3.18 22.30 -3.36
CA TRP A 157 2.76 20.90 -3.16
C TRP A 157 1.24 20.73 -3.09
N SER A 158 0.46 21.80 -3.16
CA SER A 158 -0.99 21.71 -3.39
C SER A 158 -1.32 21.27 -4.82
N ASP A 159 -0.35 21.32 -5.75
CA ASP A 159 -0.51 20.83 -7.12
C ASP A 159 -0.56 19.29 -7.15
N TRP A 160 -1.50 18.76 -7.93
CA TRP A 160 -1.69 17.32 -8.04
C TRP A 160 -0.49 16.59 -8.63
N HIS A 161 0.35 17.24 -9.44
CA HIS A 161 1.60 16.63 -9.94
C HIS A 161 2.57 16.30 -8.81
N ASN A 162 2.43 16.96 -7.64
CA ASN A 162 3.31 16.78 -6.49
C ASN A 162 2.66 15.86 -5.45
N TRP A 163 1.53 16.26 -4.84
CA TRP A 163 0.96 15.52 -3.71
C TRP A 163 0.48 14.10 -4.08
N SER A 164 0.11 13.86 -5.34
CA SER A 164 -0.34 12.52 -5.76
C SER A 164 0.80 11.50 -5.83
N THR A 165 2.04 11.97 -5.79
CA THR A 165 3.25 11.14 -5.90
C THR A 165 3.82 10.70 -4.55
N ILE A 166 3.30 11.25 -3.45
CA ILE A 166 3.73 10.92 -2.09
C ILE A 166 3.48 9.43 -1.80
N ARG A 167 4.54 8.75 -1.34
CA ARG A 167 4.58 7.35 -0.91
C ARG A 167 5.27 7.26 0.45
N LEU A 168 4.94 6.18 1.14
CA LEU A 168 5.51 5.79 2.42
C LEU A 168 6.00 4.36 2.24
N ALA A 169 7.30 4.12 2.42
CA ALA A 169 7.95 2.83 2.16
C ALA A 169 9.34 2.79 2.80
N ASP A 170 9.77 1.65 3.33
CA ASP A 170 11.16 1.44 3.79
C ASP A 170 12.06 1.28 2.56
N VAL A 171 12.93 2.24 2.26
CA VAL A 171 13.81 2.19 1.08
C VAL A 171 15.27 1.90 1.41
N ASN A 172 15.62 1.88 2.69
CA ASN A 172 16.99 1.63 3.16
C ASN A 172 17.15 0.27 3.86
N GLY A 173 16.04 -0.43 4.12
CA GLY A 173 15.97 -1.76 4.72
C GLY A 173 16.18 -1.76 6.23
N ASP A 174 15.94 -0.63 6.92
CA ASP A 174 16.12 -0.51 8.38
C ASP A 174 14.86 -0.89 9.19
N GLY A 175 13.78 -1.27 8.51
CA GLY A 175 12.50 -1.63 9.09
C GLY A 175 11.58 -0.42 9.34
N ARG A 176 11.98 0.78 8.94
CA ARG A 176 11.23 2.02 9.14
C ARG A 176 10.76 2.60 7.83
N SER A 177 9.59 3.23 7.86
CA SER A 177 8.99 3.81 6.67
C SER A 177 9.54 5.20 6.33
N ASP A 178 10.04 5.35 5.12
CA ASP A 178 10.56 6.60 4.57
C ASP A 178 9.54 7.34 3.71
N LEU A 179 9.72 8.65 3.57
CA LEU A 179 8.84 9.52 2.80
C LEU A 179 9.39 9.80 1.41
N CYS A 180 8.78 9.20 0.40
CA CYS A 180 9.17 9.36 -1.00
C CYS A 180 8.18 10.19 -1.81
N ALA A 181 8.67 11.03 -2.70
CA ALA A 181 7.83 11.74 -3.66
C ALA A 181 8.62 12.14 -4.91
N ARG A 182 7.92 12.44 -6.01
CA ARG A 182 8.56 13.03 -7.19
C ARG A 182 8.76 14.52 -6.95
N GLU A 183 10.00 14.94 -6.78
CA GLU A 183 10.40 16.32 -6.57
C GLU A 183 11.38 16.77 -7.67
N ASN A 184 11.09 17.90 -8.33
CA ASN A 184 11.96 18.48 -9.35
C ASN A 184 12.43 17.45 -10.39
N GLU A 185 11.47 16.72 -10.98
CA GLU A 185 11.74 15.72 -12.01
C GLU A 185 12.56 14.50 -11.56
N ALA A 186 12.68 14.21 -10.26
CA ALA A 186 13.29 12.98 -9.76
C ALA A 186 12.47 12.42 -8.60
N LEU A 187 12.51 11.10 -8.38
CA LEU A 187 12.06 10.55 -7.10
C LEU A 187 13.07 10.94 -6.02
N ARG A 188 12.60 11.37 -4.86
CA ARG A 188 13.43 11.61 -3.68
C ARG A 188 12.76 11.01 -2.47
N CYS A 189 13.52 10.29 -1.67
CA CYS A 189 13.09 9.66 -0.44
C CYS A 189 13.81 10.30 0.74
N TYR A 190 13.07 10.76 1.73
CA TYR A 190 13.61 11.30 2.97
C TYR A 190 13.56 10.20 4.01
N LEU A 191 14.72 9.88 4.58
CA LEU A 191 14.90 8.72 5.44
C LEU A 191 14.60 9.05 6.90
N PHE A 192 13.87 8.18 7.58
CA PHE A 192 13.58 8.37 9.00
C PHE A 192 14.70 7.81 9.88
N ASP A 193 15.49 8.70 10.49
CA ASP A 193 16.67 8.32 11.29
C ASP A 193 16.36 7.87 12.73
N GLY A 194 15.07 7.82 13.11
CA GLY A 194 14.62 7.57 14.49
C GLY A 194 14.20 8.84 15.23
N THR A 195 14.51 10.01 14.70
CA THR A 195 14.13 11.31 15.28
C THR A 195 13.46 12.24 14.28
N GLY A 196 13.73 12.07 12.99
CA GLY A 196 13.12 12.83 11.91
C GLY A 196 13.60 12.42 10.54
N PHE A 197 13.12 13.16 9.53
CA PHE A 197 13.41 12.94 8.13
C PHE A 197 14.60 13.80 7.66
N THR A 198 15.80 13.50 8.16
CA THR A 198 16.98 14.38 8.03
C THR A 198 17.86 14.04 6.82
N GLU A 199 17.95 12.76 6.47
CA GLU A 199 18.73 12.27 5.32
C GLU A 199 17.83 12.10 4.09
N ARG A 200 18.46 12.09 2.91
CA ARG A 200 17.75 11.95 1.63
C ARG A 200 18.48 10.98 0.71
N LEU A 201 17.73 10.02 0.19
CA LEU A 201 18.14 9.14 -0.90
C LEU A 201 17.59 9.68 -2.23
N ASP A 202 18.48 9.85 -3.21
CA ASP A 202 18.11 10.28 -4.55
C ASP A 202 17.71 9.08 -5.41
N GLY A 203 16.51 9.13 -5.98
CA GLY A 203 15.95 8.10 -6.84
C GLY A 203 16.08 8.41 -8.32
N PRO A 204 15.39 7.63 -9.18
CA PRO A 204 15.50 7.79 -10.62
C PRO A 204 15.05 9.19 -11.09
N ALA A 205 15.71 9.67 -12.14
CA ALA A 205 15.25 10.83 -12.88
C ALA A 205 13.94 10.48 -13.63
N LEU A 206 12.92 11.28 -13.37
CA LEU A 206 11.58 11.21 -13.93
C LEU A 206 11.23 12.54 -14.66
N PRO A 207 11.98 12.94 -15.70
CA PRO A 207 11.77 14.21 -16.42
C PRO A 207 10.56 14.23 -17.35
N ALA A 208 10.12 15.44 -17.66
CA ALA A 208 9.14 15.70 -18.71
C ALA A 208 9.73 15.42 -20.12
N PRO A 209 8.89 15.11 -21.13
CA PRO A 209 7.46 14.85 -21.02
C PRO A 209 7.13 13.41 -20.58
N LEU A 210 8.13 12.52 -20.55
CA LEU A 210 7.90 11.07 -20.45
C LEU A 210 7.24 10.67 -19.12
N TRP A 211 7.69 11.28 -18.02
CA TRP A 211 7.28 10.95 -16.66
C TRP A 211 6.39 12.00 -16.00
N ASP A 212 6.06 13.07 -16.72
CA ASP A 212 5.21 14.16 -16.26
C ASP A 212 3.80 14.07 -16.86
N THR A 213 3.23 12.87 -16.84
CA THR A 213 1.87 12.60 -17.32
C THR A 213 1.00 12.07 -16.20
N ARG A 214 -0.32 12.28 -16.28
CA ARG A 214 -1.28 11.72 -15.31
C ARG A 214 -1.10 10.21 -15.12
N THR A 215 -0.82 9.49 -16.20
CA THR A 215 -0.60 8.04 -16.15
C THR A 215 0.67 7.70 -15.39
N ALA A 216 1.79 8.38 -15.68
CA ALA A 216 3.06 8.15 -14.97
C ALA A 216 2.95 8.45 -13.47
N LEU A 217 2.46 9.63 -13.11
CA LEU A 217 2.38 10.06 -11.70
C LEU A 217 1.41 9.18 -10.88
N ALA A 218 0.30 8.76 -11.47
CA ALA A 218 -0.66 7.86 -10.81
C ALA A 218 -0.17 6.40 -10.72
N SER A 219 0.87 6.04 -11.48
CA SER A 219 1.41 4.67 -11.57
C SER A 219 2.61 4.40 -10.66
N ILE A 220 3.17 5.43 -9.99
CA ILE A 220 4.28 5.23 -9.04
C ILE A 220 3.84 4.24 -7.96
N ARG A 221 4.52 3.10 -7.86
CA ARG A 221 4.34 2.05 -6.86
C ARG A 221 5.68 1.71 -6.24
N MET A 222 5.66 1.31 -4.98
CA MET A 222 6.85 0.88 -4.27
C MET A 222 6.57 -0.44 -3.55
N ALA A 223 7.52 -1.37 -3.64
CA ALA A 223 7.53 -2.67 -2.96
C ALA A 223 8.90 -3.33 -3.14
N ASP A 224 9.25 -4.27 -2.29
CA ASP A 224 10.49 -5.06 -2.42
C ASP A 224 10.41 -6.03 -3.61
N LEU A 225 11.02 -5.66 -4.73
CA LEU A 225 10.98 -6.41 -5.98
C LEU A 225 12.02 -7.53 -5.99
N ASP A 226 13.17 -7.38 -5.32
CA ASP A 226 14.24 -8.37 -5.38
C ASP A 226 14.50 -9.18 -4.11
N GLY A 227 13.73 -8.92 -3.05
CA GLY A 227 13.72 -9.67 -1.80
C GLY A 227 14.85 -9.28 -0.85
N ASP A 228 15.42 -8.08 -1.00
CA ASP A 228 16.52 -7.59 -0.18
C ASP A 228 16.07 -6.83 1.09
N GLY A 229 14.76 -6.67 1.27
CA GLY A 229 14.13 -5.96 2.37
C GLY A 229 13.93 -4.46 2.12
N ARG A 230 14.29 -3.94 0.95
CA ARG A 230 14.12 -2.52 0.58
C ARG A 230 13.01 -2.37 -0.44
N SER A 231 12.27 -1.27 -0.33
CA SER A 231 11.22 -0.96 -1.28
C SER A 231 11.79 -0.33 -2.55
N ASP A 232 11.65 -1.06 -3.64
CA ASP A 232 11.98 -0.59 -4.99
C ASP A 232 10.88 0.31 -5.53
N VAL A 233 11.13 0.98 -6.67
CA VAL A 233 10.13 1.84 -7.31
C VAL A 233 9.84 1.39 -8.72
N CYS A 234 8.55 1.26 -9.07
CA CYS A 234 8.09 1.05 -10.44
C CYS A 234 7.20 2.20 -10.91
N VAL A 235 7.44 2.69 -12.12
CA VAL A 235 6.69 3.78 -12.75
C VAL A 235 6.40 3.45 -14.21
N ARG A 236 5.18 3.71 -14.67
CA ARG A 236 4.75 3.46 -16.05
C ARG A 236 4.77 4.75 -16.87
N SER A 237 5.54 4.78 -17.94
CA SER A 237 5.46 5.82 -18.97
C SER A 237 4.74 5.35 -20.24
N THR A 238 4.80 6.17 -21.29
CA THR A 238 4.36 5.78 -22.63
C THR A 238 5.29 4.73 -23.28
N GLN A 239 6.50 4.55 -22.74
CA GLN A 239 7.49 3.56 -23.23
C GLN A 239 7.39 2.21 -22.50
N GLY A 240 6.55 2.10 -21.47
CA GLY A 240 6.35 0.89 -20.69
C GLY A 240 6.57 1.12 -19.20
N LEU A 241 6.62 0.03 -18.44
CA LEU A 241 6.94 0.08 -17.02
C LEU A 241 8.46 -0.01 -16.83
N ASP A 242 9.01 0.89 -16.04
CA ASP A 242 10.37 0.82 -15.54
C ASP A 242 10.35 0.65 -14.03
N CYS A 243 11.19 -0.24 -13.53
CA CYS A 243 11.46 -0.39 -12.11
C CYS A 243 12.91 -0.04 -11.82
N TRP A 244 13.20 0.48 -10.63
CA TRP A 244 14.55 0.74 -10.16
C TRP A 244 14.70 0.15 -8.78
N LEU A 245 15.75 -0.68 -8.62
CA LEU A 245 16.03 -1.35 -7.35
C LEU A 245 16.77 -0.40 -6.41
N ALA A 246 16.31 -0.33 -5.18
CA ALA A 246 16.90 0.43 -4.09
C ALA A 246 18.24 -0.18 -3.67
N THR A 247 19.17 0.67 -3.27
CA THR A 247 20.50 0.32 -2.76
C THR A 247 20.83 1.25 -1.60
N ASP A 248 21.99 1.04 -0.95
CA ASP A 248 22.48 1.97 0.07
C ASP A 248 22.70 3.40 -0.44
N THR A 249 22.86 3.57 -1.75
CA THR A 249 23.26 4.85 -2.35
C THR A 249 22.23 5.47 -3.27
N GLY A 250 21.15 4.75 -3.59
CA GLY A 250 20.10 5.28 -4.45
C GLY A 250 19.24 4.18 -5.05
N PHE A 251 18.89 4.38 -6.31
CA PHE A 251 18.04 3.48 -7.10
C PHE A 251 18.79 3.08 -8.38
N ASP A 252 19.94 2.43 -8.20
CA ASP A 252 21.00 2.38 -9.22
C ASP A 252 20.74 1.36 -10.33
N ARG A 253 19.91 0.35 -10.08
CA ARG A 253 19.64 -0.74 -11.03
C ARG A 253 18.25 -0.62 -11.64
N ARG A 254 18.18 -0.15 -12.89
CA ARG A 254 16.95 -0.17 -13.69
C ARG A 254 16.64 -1.58 -14.20
N VAL A 255 15.40 -2.01 -14.03
CA VAL A 255 14.80 -3.24 -14.55
C VAL A 255 13.64 -2.87 -15.46
N LEU A 256 13.60 -3.42 -16.68
CA LEU A 256 12.49 -3.20 -17.60
C LEU A 256 11.31 -4.10 -17.20
N GLY A 257 10.16 -3.49 -17.01
CA GLY A 257 8.89 -4.15 -16.77
C GLY A 257 8.18 -4.59 -18.05
N PRO A 258 6.94 -5.10 -17.93
CA PRO A 258 6.09 -5.37 -19.08
C PRO A 258 5.86 -4.10 -19.93
N ALA A 259 5.63 -4.29 -21.23
CA ALA A 259 5.50 -3.19 -22.19
C ALA A 259 4.32 -2.25 -21.90
N LEU A 260 3.22 -2.79 -21.33
CA LEU A 260 2.01 -2.03 -20.96
C LEU A 260 1.64 -0.95 -21.99
N ALA A 261 1.54 -1.35 -23.26
CA ALA A 261 1.50 -0.42 -24.38
C ALA A 261 0.19 0.39 -24.41
N GLU A 262 0.26 1.63 -24.90
CA GLU A 262 -0.92 2.48 -25.04
C GLU A 262 -1.93 1.91 -26.04
N THR A 263 -1.44 1.21 -27.07
CA THR A 263 -2.26 0.48 -28.05
C THR A 263 -3.12 -0.62 -27.43
N ASP A 264 -2.70 -1.14 -26.27
CA ASP A 264 -3.44 -2.13 -25.48
C ASP A 264 -4.28 -1.48 -24.37
N GLY A 265 -4.43 -0.15 -24.42
CA GLY A 265 -5.30 0.62 -23.53
C GLY A 265 -4.66 1.01 -22.20
N TRP A 266 -3.37 0.82 -21.99
CA TRP A 266 -2.72 1.11 -20.71
C TRP A 266 -2.56 2.61 -20.39
N ALA A 267 -2.90 3.49 -21.34
CA ALA A 267 -3.08 4.92 -21.06
C ALA A 267 -4.43 5.25 -20.38
N LEU A 268 -5.36 4.27 -20.30
CA LEU A 268 -6.71 4.47 -19.79
C LEU A 268 -6.79 4.25 -18.26
N PRO A 269 -7.58 5.06 -17.52
CA PRO A 269 -7.69 4.97 -16.06
C PRO A 269 -8.06 3.58 -15.53
N GLN A 270 -8.89 2.84 -16.26
CA GLN A 270 -9.32 1.49 -15.89
C GLN A 270 -8.20 0.44 -15.93
N ASN A 271 -7.03 0.78 -16.50
CA ASN A 271 -5.87 -0.09 -16.59
C ASN A 271 -4.75 0.43 -15.69
N TYR A 272 -4.19 1.63 -15.94
CA TYR A 272 -3.01 2.09 -15.17
C TYR A 272 -3.27 2.28 -13.67
N ARG A 273 -4.51 2.62 -13.26
CA ARG A 273 -4.84 2.75 -11.82
C ARG A 273 -4.90 1.41 -11.10
N THR A 274 -4.95 0.31 -11.84
CA THR A 274 -5.05 -1.05 -11.29
C THR A 274 -3.69 -1.71 -11.10
N LEU A 275 -2.59 -1.07 -11.53
CA LEU A 275 -1.24 -1.55 -11.26
C LEU A 275 -1.00 -1.67 -9.75
N ARG A 276 -0.58 -2.85 -9.32
CA ARG A 276 -0.22 -3.21 -7.95
C ARG A 276 1.09 -4.00 -7.99
N LEU A 277 1.84 -3.88 -6.92
CA LEU A 277 2.99 -4.72 -6.62
C LEU A 277 2.62 -5.62 -5.43
N GLY A 278 3.09 -6.85 -5.43
CA GLY A 278 2.93 -7.78 -4.32
C GLY A 278 3.29 -9.20 -4.73
N ASP A 279 3.80 -10.00 -3.81
CA ASP A 279 4.19 -11.38 -4.06
C ASP A 279 2.95 -12.23 -4.36
N ILE A 280 2.87 -12.80 -5.57
CA ILE A 280 1.77 -13.68 -5.99
C ILE A 280 2.15 -15.16 -6.03
N ASN A 281 3.42 -15.50 -5.81
CA ASN A 281 3.95 -16.85 -5.99
C ASN A 281 4.63 -17.43 -4.72
N GLY A 282 4.81 -16.63 -3.67
CA GLY A 282 5.40 -16.98 -2.39
C GLY A 282 6.93 -17.06 -2.39
N ASP A 283 7.62 -16.36 -3.30
CA ASP A 283 9.08 -16.42 -3.46
C ASP A 283 9.85 -15.31 -2.73
N ASN A 284 9.13 -14.50 -1.96
CA ASN A 284 9.64 -13.33 -1.29
C ASN A 284 10.00 -12.10 -2.11
N ARG A 285 9.43 -11.99 -3.31
CA ARG A 285 9.67 -10.89 -4.22
C ARG A 285 8.34 -10.34 -4.73
N ALA A 286 8.21 -9.03 -4.80
CA ALA A 286 6.99 -8.42 -5.29
C ALA A 286 6.81 -8.65 -6.79
N ASP A 287 5.63 -9.08 -7.20
CA ASP A 287 5.27 -9.23 -8.60
C ASP A 287 4.40 -8.07 -9.07
N ILE A 288 4.31 -7.84 -10.38
CA ILE A 288 3.41 -6.81 -10.93
C ILE A 288 2.10 -7.45 -11.31
N CYS A 289 0.98 -6.89 -10.85
CA CYS A 289 -0.34 -7.20 -11.38
C CYS A 289 -1.06 -5.95 -11.89
N GLY A 290 -1.84 -6.10 -12.95
CA GLY A 290 -2.71 -5.05 -13.43
C GLY A 290 -3.84 -5.60 -14.30
N ARG A 291 -4.91 -4.84 -14.38
CA ARG A 291 -6.08 -5.17 -15.18
C ARG A 291 -5.90 -4.66 -16.61
N SER A 292 -6.03 -5.56 -17.57
CA SER A 292 -6.12 -5.24 -19.00
C SER A 292 -7.55 -5.39 -19.51
N ARG A 293 -7.76 -5.09 -20.79
CA ARG A 293 -9.05 -5.33 -21.46
C ARG A 293 -9.49 -6.80 -21.42
N ASP A 294 -8.54 -7.73 -21.31
CA ASP A 294 -8.77 -9.18 -21.39
C ASP A 294 -8.89 -9.84 -20.00
N GLY A 295 -8.55 -9.12 -18.92
CA GLY A 295 -8.60 -9.61 -17.55
C GLY A 295 -7.42 -9.13 -16.71
N ILE A 296 -7.28 -9.67 -15.50
CA ILE A 296 -6.08 -9.44 -14.68
C ILE A 296 -4.89 -10.17 -15.30
N LYS A 297 -3.78 -9.45 -15.44
CA LYS A 297 -2.48 -9.95 -15.89
C LYS A 297 -1.47 -9.69 -14.79
N CYS A 298 -0.63 -10.68 -14.51
CA CYS A 298 0.46 -10.54 -13.57
C CYS A 298 1.78 -10.97 -14.21
N TRP A 299 2.87 -10.40 -13.76
CA TRP A 299 4.21 -10.65 -14.25
C TRP A 299 5.12 -10.90 -13.05
N PRO A 300 5.51 -12.16 -12.82
CA PRO A 300 6.39 -12.48 -11.73
C PRO A 300 7.83 -11.98 -11.94
N TYR A 301 8.50 -11.61 -10.86
CA TYR A 301 9.88 -11.17 -10.91
C TYR A 301 10.87 -12.33 -10.69
N GLU A 302 11.86 -12.43 -11.57
CA GLU A 302 12.79 -13.56 -11.60
C GLU A 302 14.25 -13.11 -11.35
N GLY A 303 14.46 -12.11 -10.49
CA GLY A 303 15.80 -11.59 -10.10
C GLY A 303 16.52 -10.73 -11.15
N GLY A 304 16.06 -10.76 -12.41
CA GLY A 304 16.60 -9.98 -13.52
C GLY A 304 15.57 -9.20 -14.34
N GLY A 305 14.28 -9.37 -14.02
CA GLY A 305 13.17 -8.80 -14.77
C GLY A 305 11.95 -9.71 -14.76
N PHE A 306 11.00 -9.37 -15.62
CA PHE A 306 9.68 -9.98 -15.66
C PHE A 306 9.57 -10.91 -16.88
N GLY A 307 9.84 -12.20 -16.67
CA GLY A 307 10.11 -13.15 -17.76
C GLY A 307 8.87 -13.70 -18.47
N TRP A 308 7.69 -13.63 -17.85
CA TRP A 308 6.48 -14.26 -18.34
C TRP A 308 5.21 -13.61 -17.76
N GLU A 309 4.06 -13.90 -18.37
CA GLU A 309 2.75 -13.38 -17.95
C GLU A 309 1.88 -14.51 -17.39
N VAL A 310 1.36 -14.31 -16.18
CA VAL A 310 0.29 -15.11 -15.56
C VAL A 310 -1.05 -14.46 -15.90
N SER A 311 -2.04 -15.26 -16.29
CA SER A 311 -3.42 -14.79 -16.38
C SER A 311 -4.14 -14.98 -15.04
N GLY A 312 -4.67 -13.89 -14.49
CA GLY A 312 -5.53 -13.90 -13.32
C GLY A 312 -7.02 -14.00 -13.68
N PRO A 313 -7.92 -13.53 -12.79
CA PRO A 313 -9.36 -13.52 -13.04
C PRO A 313 -9.75 -12.84 -14.35
N ARG A 314 -10.79 -13.36 -15.02
CA ARG A 314 -11.35 -12.85 -16.28
C ARG A 314 -12.16 -11.55 -16.10
N TRP A 315 -11.62 -10.60 -15.35
CA TRP A 315 -12.19 -9.27 -15.10
C TRP A 315 -11.96 -8.35 -16.32
N SER A 316 -12.49 -8.75 -17.46
CA SER A 316 -12.31 -8.13 -18.78
C SER A 316 -13.29 -7.00 -19.07
N ASP A 317 -13.04 -6.21 -20.12
CA ASP A 317 -13.97 -5.16 -20.59
C ASP A 317 -15.29 -5.79 -21.03
N GLY A 318 -15.24 -6.95 -21.70
CA GLY A 318 -16.43 -7.70 -22.08
C GLY A 318 -17.27 -8.18 -20.88
N ALA A 319 -16.67 -8.25 -19.69
CA ALA A 319 -17.36 -8.54 -18.43
C ALA A 319 -17.75 -7.28 -17.64
N GLY A 320 -17.55 -6.08 -18.21
CA GLY A 320 -17.91 -4.78 -17.64
C GLY A 320 -16.97 -4.29 -16.55
N TRP A 321 -15.74 -4.81 -16.46
CA TRP A 321 -14.76 -4.42 -15.43
C TRP A 321 -14.03 -3.11 -15.73
N ASP A 322 -14.34 -2.48 -16.86
CA ASP A 322 -13.91 -1.14 -17.26
C ASP A 322 -14.72 -0.01 -16.60
N LEU A 323 -15.81 -0.37 -15.94
CA LEU A 323 -16.64 0.56 -15.18
C LEU A 323 -15.90 1.08 -13.92
N PRO A 324 -15.94 2.40 -13.62
CA PRO A 324 -15.31 3.01 -12.45
C PRO A 324 -15.55 2.29 -11.14
N GLU A 325 -16.80 1.93 -10.86
CA GLU A 325 -17.24 1.22 -9.65
C GLU A 325 -16.53 -0.13 -9.45
N ARG A 326 -16.07 -0.76 -10.53
CA ARG A 326 -15.39 -2.07 -10.50
C ARG A 326 -13.88 -1.93 -10.47
N TYR A 327 -13.26 -1.24 -11.43
CA TYR A 327 -11.79 -1.17 -11.45
C TYR A 327 -11.20 -0.40 -10.27
N HIS A 328 -11.93 0.57 -9.69
CA HIS A 328 -11.50 1.26 -8.47
C HIS A 328 -11.54 0.36 -7.23
N SER A 329 -12.22 -0.79 -7.31
CA SER A 329 -12.34 -1.75 -6.21
C SER A 329 -11.24 -2.81 -6.22
N ILE A 330 -10.47 -2.95 -7.30
CA ILE A 330 -9.42 -3.98 -7.42
C ILE A 330 -8.31 -3.72 -6.39
N ARG A 331 -8.05 -4.72 -5.56
CA ARG A 331 -6.96 -4.76 -4.57
C ARG A 331 -6.18 -6.06 -4.73
N LEU A 332 -4.89 -5.97 -4.48
CA LEU A 332 -3.99 -7.10 -4.32
C LEU A 332 -3.62 -7.14 -2.84
N SER A 333 -3.61 -8.33 -2.24
CA SER A 333 -3.07 -8.55 -0.91
C SER A 333 -2.15 -9.77 -0.99
N GLY A 334 -0.87 -9.57 -0.70
CA GLY A 334 0.11 -10.63 -0.47
C GLY A 334 0.71 -10.42 0.93
N VAL A 335 1.09 -11.50 1.61
CA VAL A 335 1.77 -11.42 2.91
C VAL A 335 3.25 -11.34 2.62
N LEU A 336 3.79 -10.15 2.37
CA LEU A 336 5.20 -9.78 2.58
C LEU A 336 5.38 -8.26 2.76
N GLY A 337 6.30 -7.91 3.65
CA GLY A 337 6.59 -6.56 4.10
C GLY A 337 7.02 -5.60 2.99
N GLY A 338 6.75 -4.32 3.24
CA GLY A 338 7.20 -3.19 2.43
C GLY A 338 6.29 -2.86 1.25
N GLY A 339 5.28 -2.00 1.48
CA GLY A 339 4.57 -1.29 0.40
C GLY A 339 3.03 -1.37 0.43
N GLU A 340 2.40 -0.43 1.13
CA GLU A 340 0.97 -0.08 1.05
C GLU A 340 -0.07 -1.22 1.23
N VAL A 341 0.20 -2.19 2.10
CA VAL A 341 -0.80 -3.03 2.80
C VAL A 341 -0.30 -3.25 4.24
N GLY A 342 -1.23 -3.29 5.20
CA GLY A 342 -0.96 -3.33 6.65
C GLY A 342 0.21 -4.23 7.06
N THR A 343 1.05 -3.64 7.90
CA THR A 343 2.15 -4.18 8.71
C THR A 343 2.03 -5.66 9.10
N GLY A 344 3.07 -6.43 8.78
CA GLY A 344 3.39 -7.71 9.40
C GLY A 344 4.88 -7.70 9.75
N GLY A 345 5.18 -7.86 11.04
CA GLY A 345 6.51 -7.67 11.63
C GLY A 345 7.55 -8.72 11.24
N ALA A 346 8.81 -8.27 11.20
CA ALA A 346 9.99 -9.11 11.00
C ALA A 346 10.28 -9.94 12.27
N GLY A 347 10.22 -11.27 12.15
CA GLY A 347 10.65 -12.20 13.18
C GLY A 347 12.17 -12.18 13.36
N GLY A 348 12.63 -11.93 14.59
CA GLY A 348 14.04 -11.94 14.97
C GLY A 348 14.71 -13.30 14.81
N MET A 349 15.92 -13.31 14.23
CA MET A 349 16.82 -14.46 14.30
C MET A 349 17.69 -14.39 15.57
N PRO A 350 17.87 -15.49 16.32
CA PRO A 350 18.87 -15.55 17.37
C PRO A 350 20.25 -15.88 16.77
N HIS A 351 21.25 -15.13 17.22
CA HIS A 351 22.66 -15.47 17.04
C HIS A 351 23.00 -16.84 17.63
N GLY A 352 23.74 -17.66 16.86
CA GLY A 352 24.37 -18.89 17.33
C GLY A 352 25.59 -19.26 16.49
N ASN A 353 26.78 -19.17 17.09
CA ASN A 353 28.09 -19.26 16.46
C ASN A 353 28.65 -20.70 16.51
N GLY A 354 29.24 -21.18 15.41
CA GLY A 354 30.39 -22.11 15.38
C GLY A 354 30.17 -23.64 15.27
N GLY A 355 30.82 -24.28 14.28
CA GLY A 355 31.49 -25.59 14.47
C GLY A 355 31.16 -26.77 13.55
N SER A 356 31.89 -26.87 12.42
CA SER A 356 32.44 -28.10 11.77
C SER A 356 31.59 -29.37 11.46
N ALA A 357 31.54 -29.66 10.14
CA ALA A 357 31.77 -30.94 9.42
C ALA A 357 31.10 -32.26 9.84
N GLY A 358 30.35 -32.87 8.90
CA GLY A 358 30.01 -34.30 8.88
C GLY A 358 29.04 -34.65 7.74
N ALA A 359 29.39 -35.63 6.92
CA ALA A 359 28.67 -36.02 5.71
C ALA A 359 27.55 -37.07 5.94
N ALA A 360 26.63 -37.10 4.96
CA ALA A 360 25.85 -38.24 4.46
C ALA A 360 24.41 -38.52 4.97
N SER A 361 23.54 -38.62 3.95
CA SER A 361 22.37 -39.49 3.74
C SER A 361 21.06 -39.27 4.50
N GLY A 362 20.03 -38.93 3.73
CA GLY A 362 18.79 -39.71 3.61
C GLY A 362 17.66 -39.37 4.59
N GLY A 363 16.49 -39.04 4.03
CA GLY A 363 15.22 -39.03 4.76
C GLY A 363 14.38 -37.81 4.45
N ALA A 364 13.49 -37.96 3.46
CA ALA A 364 12.37 -37.06 3.26
C ALA A 364 11.45 -37.10 4.49
N ASP A 365 11.09 -35.93 4.98
CA ASP A 365 9.77 -35.55 5.51
C ASP A 365 9.92 -34.11 6.00
N GLY A 366 9.90 -33.19 5.02
CA GLY A 366 9.86 -31.75 5.25
C GLY A 366 8.41 -31.30 5.25
N ASP A 367 7.94 -30.95 6.44
CA ASP A 367 6.72 -30.19 6.71
C ASP A 367 6.63 -28.99 5.74
N ALA A 368 5.73 -29.09 4.78
CA ALA A 368 5.46 -28.03 3.83
C ALA A 368 4.60 -26.97 4.55
N THR A 369 5.26 -25.99 5.16
CA THR A 369 4.66 -24.70 5.45
C THR A 369 3.99 -24.22 4.16
N GLN A 370 2.66 -24.13 4.18
CA GLN A 370 1.86 -23.69 3.04
C GLN A 370 2.35 -22.30 2.59
N PRO A 371 2.55 -22.05 1.29
CA PRO A 371 2.90 -20.72 0.84
C PRO A 371 1.76 -19.76 1.18
N SER A 372 2.11 -18.55 1.63
CA SER A 372 1.19 -17.45 1.89
C SER A 372 0.31 -17.22 0.65
N SER A 373 -1.01 -17.30 0.84
CA SER A 373 -1.94 -17.18 -0.28
C SER A 373 -2.12 -15.71 -0.66
N CYS A 374 -1.59 -15.31 -1.82
CA CYS A 374 -1.90 -14.02 -2.41
C CYS A 374 -3.34 -14.00 -2.94
N SER A 375 -4.10 -12.96 -2.60
CA SER A 375 -5.52 -12.83 -2.95
C SER A 375 -5.79 -11.54 -3.71
N ILE A 376 -6.53 -11.66 -4.81
CA ILE A 376 -7.05 -10.51 -5.56
C ILE A 376 -8.53 -10.35 -5.23
N ALA A 377 -8.88 -9.24 -4.59
CA ALA A 377 -10.25 -8.93 -4.21
C ALA A 377 -10.80 -7.74 -5.01
N ALA A 378 -12.08 -7.80 -5.31
CA ALA A 378 -12.81 -6.69 -5.91
C ALA A 378 -14.31 -6.78 -5.59
N HIS A 379 -14.99 -5.64 -5.68
CA HIS A 379 -16.41 -5.51 -5.41
C HIS A 379 -17.18 -5.42 -6.74
N THR A 380 -18.17 -6.29 -6.93
CA THR A 380 -18.94 -6.36 -8.18
C THR A 380 -20.12 -5.39 -8.23
N GLY A 381 -20.46 -4.75 -7.10
CA GLY A 381 -21.47 -3.69 -7.02
C GLY A 381 -22.78 -4.04 -7.71
N ASN A 382 -23.65 -4.81 -7.05
CA ASN A 382 -25.08 -4.67 -7.31
C ASN A 382 -25.61 -3.63 -6.32
N SER A 383 -25.73 -2.39 -6.78
CA SER A 383 -26.50 -1.37 -6.07
C SER A 383 -28.00 -1.59 -6.29
N GLN A 384 -28.53 -2.82 -6.13
CA GLN A 384 -29.97 -3.14 -6.06
C GLN A 384 -30.18 -4.56 -5.49
N GLN A 385 -30.41 -4.68 -4.19
CA GLN A 385 -31.66 -5.10 -3.53
C GLN A 385 -31.41 -5.42 -2.06
#